data_AF-A0AAJ0CPN8-F1
#
_entry.id   AF-A0AAJ0CPN8-F1
#
_cell.length_a   1.000
_cell.length_b   1.000
_cell.length_c   1.000
_cell.angle_alpha   90.00
_cell.angle_beta   90.00
_cell.angle_gamma   90.00
#
_symmetry.space_group_name_H-M   'P 1'
#
loop_
_entity.id
_entity.type
_entity.pdbx_description
1 polymer ?
#
loop_
_entity_poly.entity_id
_entity_poly.type
_entity_poly.pdbx_seq_one_letter_code
_entity_poly.pdbx_strand_id
1 'polypeptide(L)'
;MHAIGRCFKRLENIAPDHETLVKKWTHHRIHGMRIRFTTLPDLDTQIGGRFADGDGLCHSARILQDCRTLEEYRTIIPQAGCRQNPHEFIEPPMLSYASIHDGKVTVNNHPGDFERNDLVLDKMQESMRQLLVSCRGVAAIELSERDEHISEPLLPHLQHLLADTSRPIPIDYVFGMEMLLSSYKHFIWVNGVQNKSNCRIVALKFAKDVQKAMLAVTSALDVKNEPPKAFMHLLLLQQEQLGTYTRERRFDLYYQAPWTAGCHMVELLDCAFATGLSLCTDFGYVCVILHLYNALRRIDPPLQNIDFMEDLCQVFLVPLFSGELPRDNFSSNFRRAMGARLEKVDDSSHRRTRKFARPSTTSQRKTPPSSMSLFMELHGSYYRPTGAFWARISFGQQVRQPTLEQISSSVEEVHSKVFPAALEKMKNAILTEFCGKLPTMRINYFSIFMFCRHLLHHLGKRMHAQEKPNATLPGPTAQVGYRYADVMLEDIVMHLHDPGLSRLMKYWRQLKIVRSVFEDFATGSKLAEHLWDI
;
A
#
# COMPACT_ATOMS: atom_id res chain seq x y z
N MET A 1 -8.94 25.80 -48.91
CA MET A 1 -9.09 27.28 -48.76
C MET A 1 -10.54 27.76 -48.68
N HIS A 2 -11.47 27.24 -49.51
CA HIS A 2 -12.89 27.65 -49.50
C HIS A 2 -13.71 27.21 -48.25
N ALA A 3 -13.19 26.26 -47.46
CA ALA A 3 -13.75 25.86 -46.16
C ALA A 3 -13.23 26.75 -45.01
N ILE A 4 -11.96 27.18 -45.08
CA ILE A 4 -11.31 28.07 -44.10
C ILE A 4 -11.92 29.48 -44.20
N GLY A 5 -12.12 30.01 -45.41
CA GLY A 5 -12.81 31.29 -45.62
C GLY A 5 -14.28 31.28 -45.17
N ARG A 6 -14.96 30.12 -45.19
CA ARG A 6 -16.32 29.98 -44.64
C ARG A 6 -16.35 29.88 -43.11
N CYS A 7 -15.28 29.38 -42.48
CA CYS A 7 -15.13 29.44 -41.03
C CYS A 7 -14.90 30.88 -40.53
N PHE A 8 -14.10 31.69 -41.24
CA PHE A 8 -13.85 33.08 -40.85
C PHE A 8 -15.02 34.03 -41.15
N LYS A 9 -15.73 33.88 -42.29
CA LYS A 9 -16.99 34.63 -42.55
C LYS A 9 -18.14 34.24 -41.62
N ARG A 10 -18.12 33.01 -41.07
CA ARG A 10 -19.03 32.61 -39.99
C ARG A 10 -18.61 33.24 -38.66
N LEU A 11 -17.32 33.36 -38.38
CA LEU A 11 -16.82 34.00 -37.16
C LEU A 11 -17.13 35.51 -37.10
N GLU A 12 -17.06 36.25 -38.20
CA GLU A 12 -17.48 37.67 -38.26
C GLU A 12 -18.98 37.86 -37.97
N ASN A 13 -19.83 36.92 -38.43
CA ASN A 13 -21.27 36.94 -38.13
C ASN A 13 -21.61 36.41 -36.73
N ILE A 14 -20.68 35.67 -36.11
CA ILE A 14 -20.85 35.11 -34.76
C ILE A 14 -20.32 36.08 -33.71
N ALA A 15 -19.22 36.78 -33.93
CA ALA A 15 -18.68 37.75 -32.98
C ALA A 15 -18.02 38.91 -33.76
N PRO A 16 -18.81 39.96 -34.09
CA PRO A 16 -18.38 41.03 -35.01
C PRO A 16 -17.31 41.95 -34.43
N ASP A 17 -17.15 41.96 -33.11
CA ASP A 17 -16.13 42.72 -32.41
C ASP A 17 -15.56 41.91 -31.24
N HIS A 18 -14.40 42.35 -30.76
CA HIS A 18 -13.67 41.71 -29.66
C HIS A 18 -14.50 41.64 -28.38
N GLU A 19 -15.33 42.64 -28.10
CA GLU A 19 -16.19 42.67 -26.93
C GLU A 19 -17.29 41.58 -27.01
N THR A 20 -17.85 41.36 -28.19
CA THR A 20 -18.85 40.32 -28.47
C THR A 20 -18.22 38.92 -28.50
N LEU A 21 -16.97 38.80 -28.97
CA LEU A 21 -16.21 37.55 -28.88
C LEU A 21 -15.93 37.18 -27.43
N VAL A 22 -15.49 38.14 -26.60
CA VAL A 22 -15.32 37.97 -25.16
C VAL A 22 -16.65 37.66 -24.49
N LYS A 23 -17.75 38.32 -24.85
CA LYS A 23 -19.09 38.06 -24.30
C LYS A 23 -19.63 36.67 -24.67
N LYS A 24 -19.39 36.19 -25.90
CA LYS A 24 -19.76 34.82 -26.35
C LYS A 24 -18.83 33.75 -25.83
N TRP A 25 -17.54 34.03 -25.69
CA TRP A 25 -16.58 33.17 -24.98
C TRP A 25 -16.97 33.03 -23.51
N THR A 26 -17.38 34.12 -22.87
CA THR A 26 -17.92 34.13 -21.50
C THR A 26 -19.25 33.37 -21.45
N HIS A 27 -20.13 33.51 -22.44
CA HIS A 27 -21.41 32.79 -22.54
C HIS A 27 -21.27 31.27 -22.81
N HIS A 28 -20.25 30.82 -23.57
CA HIS A 28 -19.98 29.39 -23.76
C HIS A 28 -19.17 28.78 -22.63
N ARG A 29 -18.34 29.58 -21.94
CA ARG A 29 -17.78 29.25 -20.61
C ARG A 29 -18.89 29.06 -19.56
N ILE A 30 -20.09 29.62 -19.77
CA ILE A 30 -21.28 29.43 -18.92
C ILE A 30 -22.00 28.08 -19.19
N HIS A 31 -21.63 27.30 -20.21
CA HIS A 31 -22.25 25.99 -20.52
C HIS A 31 -21.27 24.79 -20.46
N GLY A 32 -20.44 24.73 -19.40
CA GLY A 32 -20.15 23.44 -18.74
C GLY A 32 -18.71 23.18 -18.24
N MET A 33 -18.42 23.50 -16.98
CA MET A 33 -17.94 22.51 -16.00
C MET A 33 -18.89 22.59 -14.80
N ARG A 34 -19.48 21.46 -14.40
CA ARG A 34 -20.38 21.41 -13.23
C ARG A 34 -20.10 20.15 -12.42
N ILE A 35 -19.54 20.31 -11.23
CA ILE A 35 -19.39 19.23 -10.25
C ILE A 35 -19.56 19.82 -8.86
N ARG A 36 -20.37 19.15 -8.04
CA ARG A 36 -20.45 19.24 -6.58
C ARG A 36 -21.35 18.09 -6.13
N PHE A 37 -20.76 16.95 -5.80
CA PHE A 37 -21.54 15.76 -5.45
C PHE A 37 -22.03 15.93 -4.02
N THR A 38 -23.34 16.11 -3.80
CA THR A 38 -23.93 16.52 -2.50
C THR A 38 -23.95 15.41 -1.42
N THR A 39 -22.86 14.65 -1.40
CA THR A 39 -22.31 13.73 -0.38
C THR A 39 -22.45 12.22 -0.61
N LEU A 40 -22.74 11.86 -1.87
CA LEU A 40 -22.43 10.60 -2.60
C LEU A 40 -23.27 9.32 -2.33
N PRO A 41 -24.49 9.17 -2.90
CA PRO A 41 -25.19 7.88 -2.99
C PRO A 41 -24.85 7.10 -4.29
N ASP A 42 -23.56 6.86 -4.57
CA ASP A 42 -22.99 6.23 -5.80
C ASP A 42 -22.91 7.12 -7.07
N LEU A 43 -22.71 8.43 -6.86
CA LEU A 43 -22.41 9.48 -7.86
C LEU A 43 -23.61 10.00 -8.68
N ASP A 44 -24.76 10.08 -8.01
CA ASP A 44 -25.94 10.93 -8.30
C ASP A 44 -26.85 10.45 -9.45
N THR A 45 -27.63 9.38 -9.23
CA THR A 45 -28.53 8.80 -10.27
C THR A 45 -30.01 9.02 -9.94
N GLN A 46 -30.79 9.53 -10.93
CA GLN A 46 -32.01 8.85 -11.39
C GLN A 46 -32.38 9.02 -12.88
N ILE A 47 -32.05 10.09 -13.63
CA ILE A 47 -32.42 10.16 -15.07
C ILE A 47 -31.37 10.91 -15.91
N GLY A 48 -30.36 10.18 -16.40
CA GLY A 48 -29.53 10.57 -17.56
C GLY A 48 -28.36 11.54 -17.33
N GLY A 49 -27.13 11.01 -17.23
CA GLY A 49 -25.97 11.66 -17.85
C GLY A 49 -25.09 12.59 -17.00
N ARG A 50 -24.25 11.99 -16.17
CA ARG A 50 -22.90 12.38 -15.72
C ARG A 50 -22.64 13.71 -14.97
N PHE A 51 -23.23 14.89 -15.24
CA PHE A 51 -22.78 16.15 -14.58
C PHE A 51 -23.77 17.36 -14.67
N ALA A 52 -24.99 17.27 -14.13
CA ALA A 52 -25.93 18.41 -13.98
C ALA A 52 -26.92 18.11 -12.83
N ASP A 53 -27.32 19.00 -11.93
CA ASP A 53 -27.69 20.42 -12.08
C ASP A 53 -27.46 21.25 -10.79
N GLY A 54 -27.27 22.56 -10.97
CA GLY A 54 -27.20 23.59 -9.92
C GLY A 54 -25.79 24.12 -9.63
N ASP A 55 -25.59 25.45 -9.63
CA ASP A 55 -24.62 26.13 -8.75
C ASP A 55 -23.15 25.70 -8.79
N GLY A 56 -22.63 24.85 -9.70
CA GLY A 56 -21.25 24.28 -9.67
C GLY A 56 -20.11 25.31 -9.85
N LEU A 57 -18.89 25.01 -9.35
CA LEU A 57 -17.65 25.85 -9.26
C LEU A 57 -17.53 27.09 -10.19
N CYS A 58 -18.36 28.09 -9.97
CA CYS A 58 -18.44 29.31 -10.80
C CYS A 58 -17.16 30.17 -10.69
N HIS A 59 -16.30 29.90 -9.71
CA HIS A 59 -15.07 30.67 -9.43
C HIS A 59 -13.79 30.15 -10.07
N SER A 60 -13.85 29.24 -11.04
CA SER A 60 -12.68 28.88 -11.86
C SER A 60 -11.96 30.11 -12.45
N ALA A 61 -12.64 31.24 -12.70
CA ALA A 61 -11.95 32.51 -13.00
C ALA A 61 -11.23 33.14 -11.81
N ARG A 62 -11.87 33.23 -10.63
CA ARG A 62 -11.26 33.88 -9.45
C ARG A 62 -10.09 33.08 -8.89
N ILE A 63 -10.18 31.74 -8.92
CA ILE A 63 -9.07 30.85 -8.59
C ILE A 63 -7.82 31.23 -9.41
N LEU A 64 -7.96 31.61 -10.69
CA LEU A 64 -6.85 32.02 -11.55
C LEU A 64 -6.54 33.53 -11.51
N GLN A 65 -7.54 34.39 -11.32
CA GLN A 65 -7.39 35.85 -11.34
C GLN A 65 -6.85 36.42 -10.03
N ASP A 66 -7.13 35.77 -8.89
CA ASP A 66 -6.59 36.14 -7.57
C ASP A 66 -5.39 35.25 -7.19
N CYS A 67 -4.95 34.39 -8.12
CA CYS A 67 -3.81 33.48 -7.93
C CYS A 67 -2.50 34.27 -7.95
N ARG A 68 -1.85 34.35 -6.80
CA ARG A 68 -0.46 34.77 -6.70
C ARG A 68 0.43 33.78 -7.47
N THR A 69 1.48 34.27 -8.12
CA THR A 69 2.51 33.46 -8.78
C THR A 69 3.27 32.61 -7.76
N LEU A 70 3.92 31.52 -8.20
CA LEU A 70 4.78 30.69 -7.33
C LEU A 70 5.87 31.53 -6.62
N GLU A 71 6.36 32.59 -7.27
CA GLU A 71 7.35 33.50 -6.69
C GLU A 71 6.77 34.34 -5.55
N GLU A 72 5.56 34.86 -5.72
CA GLU A 72 4.86 35.58 -4.64
C GLU A 72 4.59 34.66 -3.45
N TYR A 73 4.35 33.37 -3.68
CA TYR A 73 4.20 32.37 -2.63
C TYR A 73 5.48 32.06 -1.84
N ARG A 74 6.67 32.22 -2.44
CA ARG A 74 7.96 32.08 -1.74
C ARG A 74 8.18 33.13 -0.66
N THR A 75 7.47 34.26 -0.76
CA THR A 75 7.60 35.39 0.17
C THR A 75 6.60 35.35 1.33
N ILE A 76 5.64 34.41 1.33
CA ILE A 76 4.57 34.34 2.35
C ILE A 76 5.09 33.73 3.65
N ILE A 77 4.72 34.39 4.76
CA ILE A 77 5.08 34.05 6.13
C ILE A 77 4.48 32.66 6.51
N PRO A 78 5.24 31.79 7.22
CA PRO A 78 4.97 30.36 7.49
C PRO A 78 3.76 30.02 8.37
N GLN A 79 2.82 30.96 8.55
CA GLN A 79 1.59 30.67 9.30
C GLN A 79 0.66 29.77 8.52
N ALA A 80 0.75 29.66 7.21
CA ALA A 80 -0.11 28.76 6.47
C ALA A 80 0.43 27.31 6.52
N GLY A 81 -0.49 26.36 6.65
CA GLY A 81 -0.24 25.12 7.40
C GLY A 81 -0.56 25.23 8.90
N CYS A 82 -1.01 26.40 9.37
CA CYS A 82 -1.56 26.57 10.72
C CYS A 82 -2.66 25.55 10.97
N ARG A 83 -2.74 25.12 12.23
CA ARG A 83 -3.74 24.17 12.66
C ARG A 83 -5.13 24.76 12.41
N GLN A 84 -5.84 24.19 11.45
CA GLN A 84 -7.22 24.49 11.14
C GLN A 84 -8.10 23.41 11.74
N ASN A 85 -9.18 23.81 12.40
CA ASN A 85 -10.18 22.87 12.89
C ASN A 85 -11.20 22.61 11.77
N PRO A 86 -11.27 21.41 11.19
CA PRO A 86 -12.13 21.17 10.02
C PRO A 86 -13.60 21.51 10.28
N HIS A 87 -14.07 21.35 11.52
CA HIS A 87 -15.45 21.64 11.91
C HIS A 87 -15.81 23.13 11.91
N GLU A 88 -14.82 24.02 11.94
CA GLU A 88 -15.05 25.48 11.83
C GLU A 88 -15.26 25.92 10.38
N PHE A 89 -14.82 25.10 9.41
CA PHE A 89 -14.86 25.43 7.99
C PHE A 89 -15.82 24.54 7.19
N ILE A 90 -15.99 23.28 7.61
CA ILE A 90 -16.76 22.25 6.90
C ILE A 90 -18.03 21.94 7.68
N GLU A 91 -19.12 22.52 7.23
CA GLU A 91 -20.44 22.34 7.84
C GLU A 91 -21.06 20.98 7.51
N PRO A 92 -22.06 20.55 8.32
CA PRO A 92 -22.84 19.35 8.02
C PRO A 92 -23.40 19.41 6.61
N PRO A 93 -23.45 18.28 5.87
CA PRO A 93 -24.33 18.20 4.73
C PRO A 93 -25.73 18.54 5.25
N MET A 94 -26.29 19.66 4.79
CA MET A 94 -27.69 19.92 5.09
C MET A 94 -28.46 18.74 4.50
N LEU A 95 -29.16 17.98 5.34
CA LEU A 95 -30.23 17.14 4.84
C LEU A 95 -31.09 18.08 4.04
N SER A 96 -31.18 17.88 2.72
CA SER A 96 -32.11 18.62 1.90
C SER A 96 -33.47 18.44 2.56
N TYR A 97 -33.95 19.48 3.23
CA TYR A 97 -35.32 19.48 3.70
C TYR A 97 -36.13 19.50 2.41
N ALA A 98 -36.51 18.31 1.95
CA ALA A 98 -37.47 18.11 0.90
C ALA A 98 -38.77 18.71 1.41
N SER A 99 -38.95 20.00 1.16
CA SER A 99 -40.23 20.64 1.36
C SER A 99 -41.12 20.16 0.23
N ILE A 100 -42.20 19.45 0.59
CA ILE A 100 -43.24 19.09 -0.37
C ILE A 100 -44.22 20.26 -0.37
N HIS A 101 -44.11 21.14 -1.36
CA HIS A 101 -45.13 22.13 -1.67
C HIS A 101 -45.85 21.69 -2.94
N ASP A 102 -47.19 21.57 -2.88
CA ASP A 102 -48.06 21.19 -4.01
C ASP A 102 -47.66 19.88 -4.73
N GLY A 103 -47.22 18.88 -3.97
CA GLY A 103 -46.81 17.58 -4.52
C GLY A 103 -45.51 17.59 -5.33
N LYS A 104 -44.78 18.73 -5.36
CA LYS A 104 -43.42 18.82 -5.90
C LYS A 104 -42.43 18.87 -4.75
N VAL A 105 -41.42 18.00 -4.82
CA VAL A 105 -40.26 18.03 -3.92
C VAL A 105 -39.35 19.17 -4.38
N THR A 106 -39.28 20.24 -3.59
CA THR A 106 -38.30 21.31 -3.79
C THR A 106 -37.13 21.15 -2.84
N VAL A 107 -35.94 20.90 -3.41
CA VAL A 107 -34.66 20.90 -2.71
C VAL A 107 -34.19 22.35 -2.62
N ASN A 108 -34.34 22.97 -1.45
CA ASN A 108 -33.85 24.32 -1.21
C ASN A 108 -32.38 24.23 -0.76
N ASN A 109 -31.45 24.39 -1.70
CA ASN A 109 -30.05 24.63 -1.34
C ASN A 109 -29.93 26.06 -0.77
N HIS A 110 -29.37 26.21 0.43
CA HIS A 110 -29.14 27.53 0.99
C HIS A 110 -28.01 28.21 0.19
N PRO A 111 -28.20 29.44 -0.33
CA PRO A 111 -27.16 30.13 -1.12
C PRO A 111 -25.79 30.23 -0.42
N GLY A 112 -25.76 30.21 0.92
CA GLY A 112 -24.53 30.29 1.72
C GLY A 112 -23.67 29.03 1.73
N ASP A 113 -24.19 27.87 1.34
CA ASP A 113 -23.41 26.61 1.32
C ASP A 113 -22.32 26.65 0.24
N PHE A 114 -22.59 27.34 -0.86
CA PHE A 114 -21.68 27.50 -1.98
C PHE A 114 -20.48 28.36 -1.61
N GLU A 115 -20.72 29.54 -1.02
CA GLU A 115 -19.66 30.45 -0.59
C GLU A 115 -18.73 29.80 0.46
N ARG A 116 -19.30 29.01 1.38
CA ARG A 116 -18.54 28.29 2.40
C ARG A 116 -17.67 27.18 1.80
N ASN A 117 -18.21 26.41 0.86
CA ASN A 117 -17.46 25.37 0.17
C ASN A 117 -16.31 25.94 -0.65
N ASP A 118 -16.56 27.05 -1.34
CA ASP A 118 -15.55 27.73 -2.13
C ASP A 118 -14.42 28.23 -1.21
N LEU A 119 -14.75 28.79 -0.04
CA LEU A 119 -13.74 29.16 0.97
C LEU A 119 -12.91 27.96 1.44
N VAL A 120 -13.52 26.79 1.65
CA VAL A 120 -12.79 25.56 2.03
C VAL A 120 -11.80 25.15 0.93
N LEU A 121 -12.25 25.16 -0.33
CA LEU A 121 -11.40 24.84 -1.48
C LEU A 121 -10.24 25.82 -1.62
N ASP A 122 -10.48 27.12 -1.44
CA ASP A 122 -9.43 28.13 -1.44
C ASP A 122 -8.39 27.86 -0.35
N LYS A 123 -8.82 27.48 0.86
CA LYS A 123 -7.90 27.11 1.96
C LYS A 123 -7.10 25.83 1.64
N MET A 124 -7.71 24.84 0.99
CA MET A 124 -7.00 23.64 0.54
C MET A 124 -5.95 23.97 -0.53
N GLN A 125 -6.31 24.75 -1.54
CA GLN A 125 -5.40 25.17 -2.59
C GLN A 125 -4.24 26.01 -2.05
N GLU A 126 -4.50 26.88 -1.08
CA GLU A 126 -3.45 27.65 -0.40
C GLU A 126 -2.42 26.73 0.28
N SER A 127 -2.87 25.67 0.95
CA SER A 127 -1.97 24.64 1.49
C SER A 127 -1.18 23.93 0.38
N MET A 128 -1.86 23.53 -0.69
CA MET A 128 -1.23 22.90 -1.85
C MET A 128 -0.14 23.76 -2.51
N ARG A 129 -0.37 25.07 -2.65
CA ARG A 129 0.65 26.00 -3.20
C ARG A 129 1.89 26.07 -2.32
N GLN A 130 1.71 26.03 -1.01
CA GLN A 130 2.83 26.00 -0.06
C GLN A 130 3.57 24.67 -0.07
N LEU A 131 2.88 23.57 -0.35
CA LEU A 131 3.53 22.29 -0.57
C LEU A 131 4.48 22.37 -1.77
N LEU A 132 4.03 22.92 -2.89
CA LEU A 132 4.86 23.11 -4.09
C LEU A 132 6.10 23.97 -3.84
N VAL A 133 6.03 24.95 -2.93
CA VAL A 133 7.18 25.81 -2.58
C VAL A 133 8.08 25.17 -1.54
N SER A 134 7.51 24.57 -0.50
CA SER A 134 8.28 24.02 0.62
C SER A 134 8.95 22.69 0.29
N CYS A 135 8.42 21.94 -0.68
CA CYS A 135 8.81 20.56 -1.00
C CYS A 135 8.80 19.63 0.24
N ARG A 136 7.96 19.95 1.24
CA ARG A 136 7.84 19.19 2.50
C ARG A 136 6.57 18.37 2.48
N GLY A 137 6.67 17.07 2.73
CA GLY A 137 5.54 16.15 2.85
C GLY A 137 5.98 14.70 2.77
N VAL A 138 5.02 13.79 2.55
CA VAL A 138 5.28 12.37 2.26
C VAL A 138 6.09 12.16 0.98
N ALA A 139 6.25 13.20 0.14
CA ALA A 139 7.16 13.21 -1.00
C ALA A 139 8.60 12.79 -0.64
N ALA A 140 9.03 12.96 0.62
CA ALA A 140 10.32 12.44 1.07
C ALA A 140 10.34 10.91 1.19
N ILE A 141 9.19 10.26 1.41
CA ILE A 141 9.01 8.80 1.54
C ILE A 141 8.76 8.18 0.15
N GLU A 142 8.13 8.91 -0.77
CA GLU A 142 7.95 8.48 -2.15
C GLU A 142 9.29 8.41 -2.88
N LEU A 143 9.64 7.24 -3.39
CA LEU A 143 10.86 7.02 -4.16
C LEU A 143 10.71 7.41 -5.65
N SER A 144 9.76 8.28 -6.00
CA SER A 144 9.51 8.63 -7.39
C SER A 144 10.59 9.59 -7.92
N GLU A 145 11.35 9.14 -8.93
CA GLU A 145 12.22 10.00 -9.74
C GLU A 145 11.43 10.93 -10.68
N ARG A 146 10.11 10.73 -10.81
CA ARG A 146 9.21 11.53 -11.64
C ARG A 146 8.39 12.47 -10.74
N ASP A 147 8.11 13.68 -11.22
CA ASP A 147 7.25 14.68 -10.56
C ASP A 147 5.77 14.24 -10.36
N GLU A 148 5.48 12.95 -10.50
CA GLU A 148 4.17 12.33 -10.31
C GLU A 148 4.07 11.75 -8.88
N HIS A 149 3.87 12.64 -7.91
CA HIS A 149 3.65 12.26 -6.51
C HIS A 149 2.27 11.57 -6.35
N ILE A 150 2.26 10.25 -6.15
CA ILE A 150 1.03 9.42 -6.04
C ILE A 150 0.19 9.83 -4.83
N SER A 151 0.88 10.19 -3.75
CA SER A 151 0.31 10.61 -2.48
C SER A 151 -0.33 11.99 -2.49
N GLU A 152 0.00 12.78 -3.51
CA GLU A 152 -0.45 14.15 -3.67
C GLU A 152 -0.98 14.36 -5.10
N PRO A 153 -2.01 13.59 -5.50
CA PRO A 153 -2.38 13.44 -6.91
C PRO A 153 -2.83 14.75 -7.56
N LEU A 154 -3.27 15.74 -6.77
CA LEU A 154 -3.71 17.04 -7.27
C LEU A 154 -2.58 18.06 -7.38
N LEU A 155 -1.41 17.83 -6.76
CA LEU A 155 -0.28 18.77 -6.81
C LEU A 155 0.31 18.92 -8.22
N PRO A 156 0.57 17.86 -9.00
CA PRO A 156 1.10 18.01 -10.36
C PRO A 156 0.17 18.82 -11.27
N HIS A 157 -1.15 18.59 -11.15
CA HIS A 157 -2.15 19.35 -11.89
C HIS A 157 -2.17 20.84 -11.50
N LEU A 158 -2.09 21.14 -10.20
CA LEU A 158 -1.99 22.51 -9.72
C LEU A 158 -0.68 23.18 -10.19
N GLN A 159 0.45 22.49 -10.11
CA GLN A 159 1.73 23.01 -10.56
C GLN A 159 1.69 23.37 -12.06
N HIS A 160 1.12 22.50 -12.89
CA HIS A 160 0.96 22.76 -14.32
C HIS A 160 0.11 24.01 -14.58
N LEU A 161 -0.98 24.15 -13.82
CA LEU A 161 -1.89 25.30 -13.92
C LEU A 161 -1.22 26.62 -13.48
N LEU A 162 -0.38 26.58 -12.45
CA LEU A 162 0.38 27.76 -11.98
C LEU A 162 1.54 28.12 -12.93
N ALA A 163 2.07 27.16 -13.68
CA ALA A 163 3.14 27.38 -14.64
C ALA A 163 2.66 28.07 -15.94
N ASP A 164 1.41 27.85 -16.34
CA ASP A 164 0.81 28.46 -17.53
C ASP A 164 -0.65 28.86 -17.28
N THR A 165 -0.84 30.07 -16.75
CA THR A 165 -2.16 30.64 -16.43
C THR A 165 -2.99 30.98 -17.67
N SER A 166 -2.42 30.89 -18.88
CA SER A 166 -3.15 31.10 -20.14
C SER A 166 -3.96 29.86 -20.56
N ARG A 167 -3.65 28.69 -20.01
CA ARG A 167 -4.33 27.43 -20.34
C ARG A 167 -5.67 27.30 -19.58
N PRO A 168 -6.66 26.63 -20.18
CA PRO A 168 -7.88 26.29 -19.46
C PRO A 168 -7.58 25.34 -18.29
N ILE A 169 -8.36 25.47 -17.21
CA ILE A 169 -8.26 24.57 -16.06
C ILE A 169 -8.57 23.13 -16.50
N PRO A 170 -7.70 22.15 -16.21
CA PRO A 170 -7.97 20.75 -16.53
C PRO A 170 -9.19 20.21 -15.78
N ILE A 171 -10.05 19.47 -16.48
CA ILE A 171 -11.25 18.87 -15.88
C ILE A 171 -10.90 17.89 -14.74
N ASP A 172 -9.80 17.17 -14.87
CA ASP A 172 -9.32 16.20 -13.87
C ASP A 172 -9.00 16.90 -12.54
N TYR A 173 -8.45 18.11 -12.59
CA TYR A 173 -8.18 18.91 -11.39
C TYR A 173 -9.47 19.35 -10.70
N VAL A 174 -10.44 19.83 -11.48
CA VAL A 174 -11.75 20.24 -10.97
C VAL A 174 -12.48 19.06 -10.32
N PHE A 175 -12.51 17.92 -11.01
CA PHE A 175 -13.10 16.68 -10.49
C PHE A 175 -12.41 16.24 -9.19
N GLY A 176 -11.07 16.28 -9.15
CA GLY A 176 -10.28 15.92 -7.99
C GLY A 176 -10.54 16.81 -6.78
N MET A 177 -10.59 18.13 -6.94
CA MET A 177 -10.91 19.05 -5.84
C MET A 177 -12.31 18.81 -5.27
N GLU A 178 -13.29 18.51 -6.12
CA GLU A 178 -14.66 18.22 -5.68
C GLU A 178 -14.77 16.88 -4.95
N MET A 179 -14.10 15.85 -5.43
CA MET A 179 -14.01 14.56 -4.75
C MET A 179 -13.29 14.68 -3.39
N LEU A 180 -12.27 15.54 -3.29
CA LEU A 180 -11.57 15.85 -2.04
C LEU A 180 -12.51 16.49 -1.01
N LEU A 181 -13.23 17.55 -1.40
CA LEU A 181 -14.18 18.21 -0.50
C LEU A 181 -15.34 17.28 -0.10
N SER A 182 -15.90 16.55 -1.05
CA SER A 182 -17.07 15.69 -0.84
C SER A 182 -16.75 14.53 0.10
N SER A 183 -15.61 13.86 -0.10
CA SER A 183 -15.15 12.79 0.78
C SER A 183 -14.86 13.29 2.19
N TYR A 184 -14.31 14.50 2.32
CA TYR A 184 -14.03 15.11 3.61
C TYR A 184 -15.30 15.46 4.39
N LYS A 185 -16.30 16.05 3.72
CA LYS A 185 -17.62 16.28 4.31
C LYS A 185 -18.25 15.00 4.83
N HIS A 186 -18.27 13.95 4.00
CA HIS A 186 -18.86 12.67 4.35
C HIS A 186 -18.12 12.02 5.54
N PHE A 187 -16.80 12.15 5.60
CA PHE A 187 -16.01 11.68 6.73
C PHE A 187 -16.26 12.46 8.02
N ILE A 188 -16.38 13.79 7.94
CA ILE A 188 -16.64 14.63 9.12
C ILE A 188 -18.05 14.38 9.66
N TRP A 189 -19.03 14.11 8.80
CA TRP A 189 -20.45 14.05 9.17
C TRP A 189 -21.06 12.69 8.81
N VAL A 190 -20.55 11.64 9.46
CA VAL A 190 -21.01 10.25 9.24
C VAL A 190 -22.45 10.12 9.72
N ASN A 191 -23.38 9.89 8.80
CA ASN A 191 -24.83 9.85 9.07
C ASN A 191 -25.33 11.11 9.81
N GLY A 192 -24.76 12.28 9.48
CA GLY A 192 -25.10 13.55 10.13
C GLY A 192 -24.52 13.74 11.53
N VAL A 193 -23.78 12.75 12.06
CA VAL A 193 -23.08 12.84 13.34
C VAL A 193 -21.63 13.24 13.12
N GLN A 194 -21.16 14.18 13.92
CA GLN A 194 -19.77 14.64 13.86
C GLN A 194 -18.79 13.53 14.23
N ASN A 195 -17.95 13.15 13.28
CA ASN A 195 -16.77 12.32 13.48
C ASN A 195 -15.64 13.18 14.08
N LYS A 196 -15.13 12.74 15.23
CA LYS A 196 -14.04 13.44 15.95
C LYS A 196 -12.66 12.95 15.57
N SER A 197 -12.57 11.94 14.69
CA SER A 197 -11.30 11.42 14.21
C SER A 197 -10.62 12.43 13.29
N ASN A 198 -9.30 12.50 13.38
CA ASN A 198 -8.47 13.37 12.57
C ASN A 198 -7.57 12.49 11.70
N CYS A 199 -7.79 12.48 10.39
CA CYS A 199 -7.08 11.58 9.47
C CYS A 199 -5.57 11.79 9.51
N ARG A 200 -5.10 13.05 9.66
CA ARG A 200 -3.67 13.34 9.80
C ARG A 200 -3.09 12.71 11.06
N ILE A 201 -3.80 12.76 12.19
CA ILE A 201 -3.36 12.11 13.43
C ILE A 201 -3.27 10.60 13.25
N VAL A 202 -4.24 9.97 12.56
CA VAL A 202 -4.21 8.54 12.26
C VAL A 202 -2.98 8.20 11.41
N ALA A 203 -2.74 8.92 10.31
CA ALA A 203 -1.57 8.72 9.46
C ALA A 203 -0.24 8.92 10.22
N LEU A 204 -0.16 9.91 11.11
CA LEU A 204 1.02 10.16 11.94
C LEU A 204 1.26 9.07 12.99
N LYS A 205 0.20 8.50 13.58
CA LYS A 205 0.32 7.35 14.48
C LYS A 205 0.87 6.14 13.72
N PHE A 206 0.28 5.83 12.57
CA PHE A 206 0.74 4.74 11.72
C PHE A 206 2.21 4.92 11.30
N ALA A 207 2.61 6.11 10.86
CA ALA A 207 4.01 6.40 10.53
C ALA A 207 4.98 6.15 11.71
N LYS A 208 4.57 6.51 12.93
CA LYS A 208 5.36 6.25 14.15
C LYS A 208 5.45 4.76 14.48
N ASP A 209 4.37 4.02 14.27
CA ASP A 209 4.37 2.57 14.48
C ASP A 209 5.28 1.85 13.48
N VAL A 210 5.24 2.25 12.20
CA VAL A 210 6.18 1.77 11.17
C VAL A 210 7.62 2.12 11.56
N GLN A 211 7.89 3.37 11.93
CA GLN A 211 9.23 3.80 12.34
C GLN A 211 9.75 3.01 13.55
N LYS A 212 8.90 2.77 14.56
CA LYS A 212 9.23 1.96 15.74
C LYS A 212 9.58 0.52 15.35
N ALA A 213 8.79 -0.08 14.45
CA ALA A 213 9.03 -1.43 13.98
C ALA A 213 10.35 -1.54 13.18
N MET A 214 10.61 -0.57 12.29
CA MET A 214 11.88 -0.48 11.57
C MET A 214 13.07 -0.33 12.53
N LEU A 215 12.97 0.53 13.55
CA LEU A 215 14.03 0.75 14.54
C LEU A 215 14.34 -0.52 15.34
N ALA A 216 13.30 -1.28 15.71
CA ALA A 216 13.44 -2.55 16.40
C ALA A 216 14.24 -3.56 15.56
N VAL A 217 13.98 -3.62 14.26
CA VAL A 217 14.77 -4.45 13.33
C VAL A 217 16.20 -3.95 13.19
N THR A 218 16.42 -2.66 12.95
CA THR A 218 17.78 -2.09 12.83
C THR A 218 18.63 -2.37 14.06
N SER A 219 18.03 -2.30 15.26
CA SER A 219 18.72 -2.57 16.52
C SER A 219 19.01 -4.06 16.73
N ALA A 220 18.22 -4.94 16.12
CA ALA A 220 18.37 -6.39 16.21
C ALA A 220 19.33 -6.97 15.17
N LEU A 221 19.53 -6.28 14.04
CA LEU A 221 20.43 -6.73 12.97
C LEU A 221 21.90 -6.50 13.34
N ASP A 222 22.72 -7.54 13.21
CA ASP A 222 24.16 -7.40 13.31
C ASP A 222 24.73 -6.92 11.97
N VAL A 223 25.03 -5.62 11.89
CA VAL A 223 25.55 -4.94 10.68
C VAL A 223 26.82 -5.62 10.12
N LYS A 224 27.59 -6.33 10.94
CA LYS A 224 28.81 -7.02 10.48
C LYS A 224 28.53 -8.35 9.80
N ASN A 225 27.40 -9.00 10.09
CA ASN A 225 27.18 -10.41 9.77
C ASN A 225 25.89 -10.72 9.00
N GLU A 226 24.90 -9.81 8.97
CA GLU A 226 23.54 -10.17 8.54
C GLU A 226 23.06 -9.46 7.24
N PRO A 227 23.09 -8.12 7.09
CA PRO A 227 22.43 -7.48 5.94
C PRO A 227 23.38 -7.09 4.80
N PRO A 228 22.93 -7.13 3.52
CA PRO A 228 23.61 -6.42 2.44
C PRO A 228 23.67 -4.92 2.76
N LYS A 229 24.83 -4.28 2.56
CA LYS A 229 25.02 -2.83 2.84
C LYS A 229 23.94 -1.95 2.19
N ALA A 230 23.52 -2.31 0.98
CA ALA A 230 22.46 -1.59 0.25
C ALA A 230 21.10 -1.64 0.97
N PHE A 231 20.74 -2.78 1.57
CA PHE A 231 19.48 -2.92 2.31
C PHE A 231 19.50 -2.04 3.57
N MET A 232 20.60 -2.06 4.34
CA MET A 232 20.72 -1.20 5.52
C MET A 232 20.66 0.28 5.18
N HIS A 233 21.29 0.68 4.07
CA HIS A 233 21.22 2.05 3.60
C HIS A 233 19.79 2.47 3.30
N LEU A 234 19.02 1.64 2.56
CA LEU A 234 17.61 1.90 2.28
C LEU A 234 16.77 1.97 3.56
N LEU A 235 16.95 1.04 4.49
CA LEU A 235 16.20 1.01 5.76
C LEU A 235 16.46 2.26 6.60
N LEU A 236 17.71 2.70 6.70
CA LEU A 236 18.08 3.92 7.44
C LEU A 236 17.54 5.19 6.76
N LEU A 237 17.59 5.25 5.43
CA LEU A 237 17.02 6.35 4.65
C LEU A 237 15.51 6.46 4.89
N GLN A 238 14.77 5.34 4.80
CA GLN A 238 13.34 5.30 5.08
C GLN A 238 12.99 5.73 6.52
N GLN A 239 13.81 5.33 7.50
CA GLN A 239 13.63 5.79 8.89
C GLN A 239 13.79 7.30 9.05
N GLU A 240 14.77 7.89 8.35
CA GLU A 240 14.98 9.33 8.35
C GLU A 240 13.81 10.07 7.69
N GLN A 241 13.34 9.57 6.54
CA GLN A 241 12.20 10.13 5.80
C GLN A 241 10.91 10.08 6.65
N LEU A 242 10.63 8.95 7.31
CA LEU A 242 9.55 8.81 8.29
C LEU A 242 9.72 9.78 9.48
N GLY A 243 10.94 9.97 9.96
CA GLY A 243 11.27 10.93 11.00
C GLY A 243 10.96 12.36 10.59
N THR A 244 11.22 12.72 9.34
CA THR A 244 10.90 14.04 8.78
C THR A 244 9.38 14.22 8.67
N TYR A 245 8.66 13.26 8.12
CA TYR A 245 7.20 13.28 8.01
C TYR A 245 6.51 13.41 9.39
N THR A 246 6.97 12.65 10.39
CA THR A 246 6.37 12.66 11.74
C THR A 246 6.66 13.94 12.55
N ARG A 247 7.72 14.68 12.21
CA ARG A 247 8.06 15.98 12.81
C ARG A 247 7.33 17.15 12.15
N GLU A 248 6.75 16.94 10.97
CA GLU A 248 6.04 17.97 10.23
C GLU A 248 4.77 18.41 10.97
N ARG A 249 4.72 19.69 11.35
CA ARG A 249 3.61 20.30 12.11
C ARG A 249 2.55 20.93 11.21
N ARG A 250 2.15 20.22 10.15
CA ARG A 250 1.13 20.68 9.20
C ARG A 250 -0.22 20.04 9.51
N PHE A 251 -1.19 20.87 9.86
CA PHE A 251 -2.57 20.49 10.21
C PHE A 251 -3.56 21.45 9.56
N ASP A 252 -3.35 21.75 8.28
CA ASP A 252 -4.33 22.48 7.46
C ASP A 252 -5.44 21.54 6.97
N LEU A 253 -6.44 22.09 6.28
CA LEU A 253 -7.57 21.30 5.77
C LEU A 253 -7.12 20.23 4.76
N TYR A 254 -6.12 20.51 3.91
CA TYR A 254 -5.69 19.58 2.87
C TYR A 254 -5.05 18.33 3.47
N TYR A 255 -4.10 18.48 4.40
CA TYR A 255 -3.44 17.35 5.07
C TYR A 255 -4.35 16.54 6.00
N GLN A 256 -5.40 17.16 6.51
CA GLN A 256 -6.39 16.49 7.36
C GLN A 256 -7.50 15.80 6.55
N ALA A 257 -7.58 16.06 5.24
CA ALA A 257 -8.58 15.44 4.38
C ALA A 257 -8.37 13.92 4.30
N PRO A 258 -9.45 13.11 4.32
CA PRO A 258 -9.36 11.65 4.26
C PRO A 258 -8.63 11.14 3.02
N TRP A 259 -8.82 11.79 1.87
CA TRP A 259 -8.14 11.41 0.65
C TRP A 259 -6.63 11.62 0.78
N THR A 260 -6.18 12.83 1.12
CA THR A 260 -4.75 13.14 1.26
C THR A 260 -4.08 12.30 2.36
N ALA A 261 -4.66 12.26 3.56
CA ALA A 261 -4.10 11.46 4.65
C ALA A 261 -4.16 9.94 4.35
N GLY A 262 -5.19 9.48 3.64
CA GLY A 262 -5.30 8.11 3.16
C GLY A 262 -4.20 7.78 2.16
N CYS A 263 -3.98 8.64 1.17
CA CYS A 263 -2.86 8.57 0.23
C CYS A 263 -1.51 8.50 0.97
N HIS A 264 -1.29 9.32 2.01
CA HIS A 264 -0.09 9.22 2.84
C HIS A 264 0.02 7.86 3.54
N MET A 265 -1.08 7.34 4.10
CA MET A 265 -1.12 6.01 4.71
C MET A 265 -0.81 4.90 3.69
N VAL A 266 -1.24 5.06 2.44
CA VAL A 266 -0.90 4.11 1.36
C VAL A 266 0.60 4.10 1.10
N GLU A 267 1.27 5.25 0.96
CA GLU A 267 2.73 5.26 0.76
C GLU A 267 3.49 4.69 1.96
N LEU A 268 3.02 5.00 3.17
CA LEU A 268 3.58 4.42 4.40
C LEU A 268 3.42 2.89 4.40
N LEU A 269 2.28 2.40 3.93
CA LEU A 269 1.99 0.98 3.85
C LEU A 269 2.78 0.29 2.74
N ASP A 270 2.89 0.88 1.55
CA ASP A 270 3.72 0.39 0.45
C ASP A 270 5.18 0.23 0.90
N CYS A 271 5.74 1.28 1.49
CA CYS A 271 7.08 1.29 2.05
C CYS A 271 7.25 0.21 3.15
N ALA A 272 6.35 0.15 4.12
CA ALA A 272 6.39 -0.85 5.19
C ALA A 272 6.25 -2.28 4.67
N PHE A 273 5.36 -2.49 3.70
CA PHE A 273 5.11 -3.79 3.06
C PHE A 273 6.33 -4.25 2.27
N ALA A 274 6.85 -3.43 1.36
CA ALA A 274 7.97 -3.78 0.50
C ALA A 274 9.24 -4.07 1.31
N THR A 275 9.59 -3.18 2.25
CA THR A 275 10.78 -3.35 3.10
C THR A 275 10.61 -4.51 4.08
N GLY A 276 9.45 -4.62 4.73
CA GLY A 276 9.15 -5.70 5.66
C GLY A 276 9.11 -7.07 4.98
N LEU A 277 8.52 -7.17 3.79
CA LEU A 277 8.48 -8.39 3.01
C LEU A 277 9.89 -8.80 2.57
N SER A 278 10.70 -7.85 2.08
CA SER A 278 12.11 -8.11 1.74
C SER A 278 12.88 -8.64 2.95
N LEU A 279 12.69 -8.11 4.16
CA LEU A 279 13.28 -8.71 5.37
C LEU A 279 12.91 -10.18 5.54
N CYS A 280 11.62 -10.50 5.37
CA CYS A 280 11.12 -11.86 5.54
C CYS A 280 11.65 -12.83 4.48
N THR A 281 11.79 -12.38 3.23
CA THR A 281 12.23 -13.24 2.11
C THR A 281 13.74 -13.33 1.96
N ASP A 282 14.45 -12.25 2.29
CA ASP A 282 15.86 -12.09 1.93
C ASP A 282 16.78 -12.58 3.05
N PHE A 283 16.41 -12.43 4.32
CA PHE A 283 17.30 -12.83 5.43
C PHE A 283 17.23 -14.34 5.74
N GLY A 284 16.24 -15.04 5.20
CA GLY A 284 16.07 -16.48 5.34
C GLY A 284 15.55 -16.97 6.69
N TYR A 285 15.43 -16.10 7.70
CA TYR A 285 14.92 -16.46 9.03
C TYR A 285 13.48 -16.97 8.99
N VAL A 286 12.60 -16.23 8.32
CA VAL A 286 11.20 -16.67 8.14
C VAL A 286 11.17 -17.94 7.29
N CYS A 287 11.92 -17.98 6.18
CA CYS A 287 11.99 -19.13 5.30
C CYS A 287 12.39 -20.42 6.04
N VAL A 288 13.51 -20.43 6.76
CA VAL A 288 13.99 -21.65 7.44
C VAL A 288 13.02 -22.09 8.54
N ILE A 289 12.40 -21.16 9.26
CA ILE A 289 11.43 -21.47 10.31
C ILE A 289 10.16 -22.08 9.75
N LEU A 290 9.60 -21.52 8.68
CA LEU A 290 8.39 -22.08 8.05
C LEU A 290 8.66 -23.45 7.40
N HIS A 291 9.82 -23.63 6.75
CA HIS A 291 10.21 -24.93 6.20
C HIS A 291 10.45 -25.97 7.29
N LEU A 292 11.09 -25.59 8.40
CA LEU A 292 11.31 -26.47 9.55
C LEU A 292 9.99 -26.85 10.22
N TYR A 293 9.09 -25.89 10.46
CA TYR A 293 7.75 -26.16 10.98
C TYR A 293 7.00 -27.15 10.07
N ASN A 294 6.96 -26.90 8.76
CA ASN A 294 6.30 -27.79 7.80
C ASN A 294 6.92 -29.20 7.79
N ALA A 295 8.24 -29.32 7.95
CA ALA A 295 8.90 -30.62 8.09
C ALA A 295 8.47 -31.34 9.39
N LEU A 296 8.45 -30.64 10.52
CA LEU A 296 8.04 -31.20 11.82
C LEU A 296 6.58 -31.68 11.85
N ARG A 297 5.71 -31.05 11.05
CA ARG A 297 4.31 -31.48 10.88
C ARG A 297 4.16 -32.79 10.10
N ARG A 298 5.17 -33.22 9.34
CA ARG A 298 5.11 -34.36 8.40
C ARG A 298 5.94 -35.57 8.83
N ILE A 299 6.65 -35.48 9.94
CA ILE A 299 7.47 -36.56 10.51
C ILE A 299 6.74 -37.21 11.69
N ASP A 300 7.08 -38.46 12.03
CA ASP A 300 6.46 -39.19 13.15
C ASP A 300 7.25 -39.03 14.46
N PRO A 301 6.61 -38.68 15.59
CA PRO A 301 5.20 -38.22 15.72
C PRO A 301 5.00 -36.83 15.11
N PRO A 302 3.86 -36.44 14.55
CA PRO A 302 3.71 -35.08 14.02
C PRO A 302 3.75 -34.03 15.14
N LEU A 303 4.41 -32.89 14.91
CA LEU A 303 4.24 -31.70 15.77
C LEU A 303 2.76 -31.29 15.78
N GLN A 304 2.21 -30.79 16.89
CA GLN A 304 0.82 -30.30 16.91
C GLN A 304 0.64 -29.12 15.92
N ASN A 305 -0.57 -28.97 15.37
CA ASN A 305 -0.90 -27.80 14.57
C ASN A 305 -0.82 -26.53 15.43
N ILE A 306 -0.06 -25.54 14.96
CA ILE A 306 0.01 -24.20 15.54
C ILE A 306 -0.61 -23.23 14.53
N ASP A 307 -1.84 -22.77 14.80
CA ASP A 307 -2.65 -21.99 13.86
C ASP A 307 -1.89 -20.81 13.24
N PHE A 308 -1.15 -20.05 14.06
CA PHE A 308 -0.34 -18.93 13.57
C PHE A 308 0.73 -19.35 12.56
N MET A 309 1.37 -20.49 12.76
CA MET A 309 2.39 -21.00 11.84
C MET A 309 1.75 -21.49 10.52
N GLU A 310 0.56 -22.08 10.57
CA GLU A 310 -0.21 -22.44 9.37
C GLU A 310 -0.62 -21.20 8.57
N ASP A 311 -1.09 -20.15 9.25
CA ASP A 311 -1.43 -18.87 8.63
C ASP A 311 -0.20 -18.25 7.94
N LEU A 312 0.97 -18.26 8.58
CA LEU A 312 2.21 -17.80 7.96
C LEU A 312 2.63 -18.68 6.77
N CYS A 313 2.50 -20.00 6.87
CA CYS A 313 2.73 -20.90 5.74
C CYS A 313 1.84 -20.55 4.54
N GLN A 314 0.58 -20.17 4.79
CA GLN A 314 -0.35 -19.77 3.73
C GLN A 314 -0.04 -18.37 3.16
N VAL A 315 0.30 -17.39 3.99
CA VAL A 315 0.73 -16.04 3.56
C VAL A 315 1.99 -16.13 2.69
N PHE A 316 2.96 -16.96 3.09
CA PHE A 316 4.23 -17.13 2.39
C PHE A 316 4.25 -18.29 1.39
N LEU A 317 3.09 -18.86 1.06
CA LEU A 317 2.98 -20.02 0.18
C LEU A 317 3.63 -19.77 -1.19
N VAL A 318 3.38 -18.61 -1.78
CA VAL A 318 3.98 -18.22 -3.06
C VAL A 318 5.48 -17.88 -2.91
N PRO A 319 5.88 -16.90 -2.08
CA PRO A 319 7.27 -16.45 -2.03
C PRO A 319 8.26 -17.50 -1.49
N LEU A 320 7.88 -18.30 -0.49
CA LEU A 320 8.80 -19.20 0.21
C LEU A 320 8.61 -20.68 -0.14
N PHE A 321 7.44 -21.06 -0.67
CA PHE A 321 7.13 -22.45 -1.02
C PHE A 321 6.81 -22.65 -2.52
N SER A 322 6.97 -21.61 -3.35
CA SER A 322 6.65 -21.68 -4.78
C SER A 322 5.21 -22.12 -5.10
N GLY A 323 4.28 -22.03 -4.14
CA GLY A 323 2.85 -22.30 -4.32
C GLY A 323 2.33 -23.57 -3.64
N GLU A 324 3.21 -24.46 -3.17
CA GLU A 324 2.80 -25.69 -2.49
C GLU A 324 3.75 -26.02 -1.34
N LEU A 325 3.21 -26.45 -0.21
CA LEU A 325 4.01 -26.89 0.93
C LEU A 325 4.73 -28.24 0.64
N PRO A 326 6.07 -28.30 0.70
CA PRO A 326 6.87 -29.48 0.37
C PRO A 326 6.52 -30.70 1.22
N ARG A 327 6.25 -31.85 0.59
CA ARG A 327 5.94 -33.14 1.27
C ARG A 327 7.18 -33.92 1.65
N ASP A 328 8.26 -33.70 0.92
CA ASP A 328 9.56 -34.31 1.12
C ASP A 328 10.65 -33.29 0.75
N ASN A 329 11.91 -33.73 0.80
CA ASN A 329 13.06 -32.97 0.30
C ASN A 329 13.09 -31.52 0.84
N PHE A 330 12.75 -31.35 2.12
CA PHE A 330 12.54 -30.04 2.74
C PHE A 330 13.76 -29.13 2.59
N SER A 331 14.97 -29.66 2.81
CA SER A 331 16.22 -28.93 2.64
C SER A 331 16.43 -28.40 1.21
N SER A 332 16.13 -29.20 0.19
CA SER A 332 16.22 -28.79 -1.22
C SER A 332 15.21 -27.69 -1.55
N ASN A 333 13.98 -27.79 -1.05
CA ASN A 333 12.95 -26.78 -1.25
C ASN A 333 13.31 -25.46 -0.54
N PHE A 334 13.77 -25.53 0.70
CA PHE A 334 14.30 -24.38 1.45
C PHE A 334 15.43 -23.69 0.70
N ARG A 335 16.48 -24.42 0.28
CA ARG A 335 17.62 -23.86 -0.43
C ARG A 335 17.21 -23.23 -1.76
N ARG A 336 16.29 -23.87 -2.51
CA ARG A 336 15.73 -23.32 -3.74
C ARG A 336 14.97 -22.01 -3.49
N ALA A 337 14.18 -21.94 -2.42
CA ALA A 337 13.48 -20.70 -2.03
C ALA A 337 14.47 -19.57 -1.72
N MET A 338 15.58 -19.90 -1.07
CA MET A 338 16.67 -18.96 -0.80
C MET A 338 17.54 -18.62 -2.03
N GLY A 339 17.20 -19.11 -3.23
CA GLY A 339 17.92 -18.82 -4.47
C GLY A 339 19.25 -19.59 -4.65
N ALA A 340 19.45 -20.69 -3.91
CA ALA A 340 20.62 -21.53 -4.08
C ALA A 340 20.70 -22.13 -5.49
N ARG A 341 21.91 -22.18 -6.05
CA ARG A 341 22.18 -22.81 -7.34
C ARG A 341 22.35 -24.32 -7.18
N LEU A 342 22.09 -25.06 -8.25
CA LEU A 342 22.41 -26.48 -8.32
C LEU A 342 23.92 -26.65 -8.48
N GLU A 343 24.55 -27.33 -7.53
CA GLU A 343 25.95 -27.74 -7.59
C GLU A 343 26.05 -29.22 -7.98
N LYS A 344 27.07 -29.54 -8.78
CA LYS A 344 27.44 -30.92 -9.05
C LYS A 344 28.35 -31.35 -7.90
N VAL A 345 27.94 -32.36 -7.15
CA VAL A 345 28.79 -32.98 -6.14
C VAL A 345 29.37 -34.24 -6.77
N ASP A 346 30.70 -34.25 -6.94
CA ASP A 346 31.41 -35.48 -7.28
C ASP A 346 31.54 -36.30 -5.99
N ASP A 347 30.66 -37.28 -5.87
CA ASP A 347 30.77 -38.28 -4.82
C ASP A 347 31.82 -39.32 -5.23
N SER A 348 32.61 -39.79 -4.28
CA SER A 348 33.72 -40.74 -4.50
C SER A 348 33.26 -42.09 -5.07
N SER A 349 31.95 -42.33 -5.16
CA SER A 349 31.30 -43.53 -5.69
C SER A 349 30.81 -43.43 -7.14
N HIS A 350 31.34 -42.51 -7.97
CA HIS A 350 30.99 -42.31 -9.39
C HIS A 350 29.50 -42.02 -9.71
N ARG A 351 28.65 -41.75 -8.71
CA ARG A 351 27.28 -41.28 -8.93
C ARG A 351 27.26 -39.75 -8.89
N ARG A 352 27.10 -39.13 -10.06
CA ARG A 352 26.87 -37.68 -10.18
C ARG A 352 25.52 -37.33 -9.56
N THR A 353 25.53 -36.84 -8.31
CA THR A 353 24.33 -36.28 -7.69
C THR A 353 24.38 -34.76 -7.76
N ARG A 354 23.25 -34.13 -8.12
CA ARG A 354 23.10 -32.68 -8.08
C ARG A 354 22.50 -32.32 -6.72
N LYS A 355 23.18 -31.47 -5.94
CA LYS A 355 22.66 -30.96 -4.68
C LYS A 355 22.55 -29.44 -4.79
N PHE A 356 21.56 -28.84 -4.12
CA PHE A 356 21.53 -27.38 -4.01
C PHE A 356 22.68 -26.93 -3.11
N ALA A 357 23.42 -25.93 -3.58
CA ALA A 357 24.43 -25.21 -2.81
C ALA A 357 23.84 -24.72 -1.48
N ARG A 358 24.70 -24.40 -0.52
CA ARG A 358 24.26 -23.55 0.58
C ARG A 358 23.87 -22.18 0.02
N PRO A 359 22.79 -21.56 0.50
CA PRO A 359 22.36 -20.26 0.00
C PRO A 359 23.49 -19.24 0.12
N SER A 360 23.80 -18.56 -0.98
CA SER A 360 24.67 -17.38 -0.95
C SER A 360 23.84 -16.16 -0.59
N THR A 361 24.40 -15.26 0.22
CA THR A 361 23.80 -13.96 0.56
C THR A 361 23.60 -13.05 -0.66
N THR A 362 24.18 -13.37 -1.81
CA THR A 362 24.16 -12.54 -3.03
C THR A 362 23.13 -12.96 -4.08
N SER A 363 22.51 -14.14 -3.97
CA SER A 363 21.62 -14.68 -5.01
C SER A 363 20.31 -15.15 -4.39
N GLN A 364 19.41 -14.21 -4.14
CA GLN A 364 18.10 -14.50 -3.56
C GLN A 364 17.01 -14.31 -4.60
N ARG A 365 16.06 -15.25 -4.62
CA ARG A 365 14.92 -15.17 -5.53
C ARG A 365 13.96 -14.12 -4.99
N LYS A 366 14.01 -12.92 -5.57
CA LYS A 366 13.08 -11.84 -5.23
C LYS A 366 11.71 -12.14 -5.81
N THR A 367 10.74 -12.35 -4.92
CA THR A 367 9.32 -12.36 -5.30
C THR A 367 8.86 -10.91 -5.28
N PRO A 368 8.43 -10.32 -6.40
CA PRO A 368 8.04 -8.91 -6.42
C PRO A 368 6.81 -8.70 -5.52
N PRO A 369 6.74 -7.60 -4.75
CA PRO A 369 5.59 -7.28 -3.89
C PRO A 369 4.23 -7.39 -4.61
N SER A 370 4.16 -6.93 -5.87
CA SER A 370 2.97 -6.99 -6.72
C SER A 370 2.45 -8.41 -7.01
N SER A 371 3.30 -9.44 -6.86
CA SER A 371 2.84 -10.83 -6.98
C SER A 371 2.12 -11.34 -5.74
N MET A 372 2.28 -10.68 -4.58
CA MET A 372 1.62 -11.05 -3.33
C MET A 372 0.35 -10.25 -3.03
N SER A 373 0.20 -9.08 -3.64
CA SER A 373 -0.93 -8.20 -3.40
C SER A 373 -1.40 -7.50 -4.67
N LEU A 374 -2.71 -7.55 -4.91
CA LEU A 374 -3.40 -6.76 -5.94
C LEU A 374 -3.35 -5.28 -5.62
N PHE A 375 -3.46 -4.91 -4.33
CA PHE A 375 -3.31 -3.52 -3.91
C PHE A 375 -1.95 -2.94 -4.31
N MET A 376 -0.86 -3.67 -4.08
CA MET A 376 0.50 -3.25 -4.45
C MET A 376 0.70 -3.23 -5.96
N GLU A 377 0.09 -4.16 -6.71
CA GLU A 377 0.08 -4.09 -8.18
C GLU A 377 -0.63 -2.83 -8.69
N LEU A 378 -1.76 -2.48 -8.09
CA LEU A 378 -2.53 -1.31 -8.45
C LEU A 378 -1.80 -0.01 -8.08
N HIS A 379 -1.20 0.05 -6.89
CA HIS A 379 -0.39 1.19 -6.45
C HIS A 379 0.83 1.41 -7.36
N GLY A 380 1.60 0.35 -7.63
CA GLY A 380 2.76 0.40 -8.52
C GLY A 380 2.41 0.70 -10.00
N SER A 381 1.13 0.65 -10.37
CA SER A 381 0.62 1.05 -11.68
C SER A 381 -0.13 2.38 -11.66
N TYR A 382 0.09 3.23 -10.64
CA TYR A 382 -0.54 4.54 -10.49
C TYR A 382 -2.07 4.47 -10.51
N TYR A 383 -2.61 3.42 -9.86
CA TYR A 383 -4.03 3.09 -9.84
C TYR A 383 -4.65 2.89 -11.22
N ARG A 384 -3.87 2.44 -12.20
CA ARG A 384 -4.35 2.04 -13.52
C ARG A 384 -4.39 0.51 -13.61
N PRO A 385 -5.57 -0.11 -13.45
CA PRO A 385 -5.72 -1.56 -13.54
C PRO A 385 -5.14 -2.12 -14.85
N THR A 386 -4.19 -3.05 -14.73
CA THR A 386 -3.62 -3.73 -15.89
C THR A 386 -4.55 -4.84 -16.40
N GLY A 387 -4.32 -5.34 -17.61
CA GLY A 387 -5.03 -6.55 -18.07
C GLY A 387 -4.78 -7.77 -17.18
N ALA A 388 -3.58 -7.89 -16.62
CA ALA A 388 -3.23 -8.96 -15.68
C ALA A 388 -3.98 -8.81 -14.34
N PHE A 389 -4.09 -7.59 -13.84
CA PHE A 389 -4.89 -7.26 -12.66
C PHE A 389 -6.34 -7.73 -12.81
N TRP A 390 -6.99 -7.36 -13.92
CA TRP A 390 -8.37 -7.79 -14.18
C TRP A 390 -8.51 -9.30 -14.29
N ALA A 391 -7.56 -9.97 -14.94
CA ALA A 391 -7.56 -11.43 -15.01
C ALA A 391 -7.40 -12.10 -13.63
N ARG A 392 -6.54 -11.57 -12.76
CA ARG A 392 -6.40 -12.08 -11.39
C ARG A 392 -7.66 -11.88 -10.55
N ILE A 393 -8.39 -10.79 -10.76
CA ILE A 393 -9.67 -10.57 -10.09
C ILE A 393 -10.74 -11.53 -10.63
N SER A 394 -10.81 -11.75 -11.94
CA SER A 394 -11.82 -12.62 -12.57
C SER A 394 -11.58 -14.11 -12.33
N PHE A 395 -10.32 -14.57 -12.36
CA PHE A 395 -9.96 -15.99 -12.28
C PHE A 395 -9.33 -16.40 -10.94
N GLY A 396 -9.15 -15.44 -10.03
CA GLY A 396 -8.57 -15.64 -8.70
C GLY A 396 -7.08 -15.31 -8.61
N GLN A 397 -6.66 -14.86 -7.41
CA GLN A 397 -5.30 -14.38 -7.15
C GLN A 397 -4.20 -15.43 -7.35
N GLN A 398 -4.55 -16.72 -7.35
CA GLN A 398 -3.60 -17.81 -7.58
C GLN A 398 -3.09 -17.86 -9.03
N VAL A 399 -3.76 -17.19 -9.98
CA VAL A 399 -3.29 -17.02 -11.35
C VAL A 399 -2.08 -16.09 -11.36
N ARG A 400 -0.87 -16.66 -11.30
CA ARG A 400 0.38 -15.88 -11.26
C ARG A 400 0.67 -15.13 -12.55
N GLN A 401 0.39 -15.78 -13.69
CA GLN A 401 0.62 -15.24 -15.02
C GLN A 401 -0.59 -15.60 -15.87
N PRO A 402 -1.57 -14.69 -15.98
CA PRO A 402 -2.74 -14.94 -16.79
C PRO A 402 -2.35 -15.06 -18.26
N THR A 403 -3.00 -15.96 -18.99
CA THR A 403 -2.81 -16.11 -20.44
C THR A 403 -3.37 -14.88 -21.16
N LEU A 404 -2.92 -14.63 -22.39
CA LEU A 404 -3.46 -13.55 -23.22
C LEU A 404 -4.99 -13.65 -23.39
N GLU A 405 -5.51 -14.87 -23.53
CA GLU A 405 -6.94 -15.14 -23.61
C GLU A 405 -7.69 -14.75 -22.33
N GLN A 406 -7.15 -15.11 -21.15
CA GLN A 406 -7.71 -14.71 -19.87
C GLN A 406 -7.70 -13.19 -19.68
N ILE A 407 -6.62 -12.54 -20.10
CA ILE A 407 -6.51 -11.07 -20.08
C ILE A 407 -7.58 -10.45 -20.97
N SER A 408 -7.64 -10.84 -22.25
CA SER A 408 -8.59 -10.30 -23.22
C SER A 408 -10.04 -10.49 -22.76
N SER A 409 -10.39 -11.70 -22.32
CA SER A 409 -11.74 -12.01 -21.82
C SER A 409 -12.11 -11.18 -20.60
N SER A 410 -11.20 -10.98 -19.64
CA SER A 410 -11.47 -10.19 -18.43
C SER A 410 -11.62 -8.71 -18.73
N VAL A 411 -10.82 -8.17 -19.64
CA VAL A 411 -10.89 -6.77 -20.07
C VAL A 411 -12.21 -6.51 -20.80
N GLU A 412 -12.63 -7.40 -21.70
CA GLU A 412 -13.92 -7.33 -22.39
C GLU A 412 -15.11 -7.40 -21.42
N GLU A 413 -15.05 -8.30 -20.43
CA GLU A 413 -16.08 -8.40 -19.37
C GLU A 413 -16.20 -7.11 -18.56
N VAL A 414 -15.10 -6.43 -18.26
CA VAL A 414 -15.09 -5.18 -17.49
C VAL A 414 -15.63 -4.02 -18.32
N HIS A 415 -15.21 -3.89 -19.58
CA HIS A 415 -15.64 -2.80 -20.46
C HIS A 415 -17.09 -2.92 -20.92
N SER A 416 -17.67 -4.13 -20.90
CA SER A 416 -19.09 -4.34 -21.19
C SER A 416 -20.03 -3.96 -20.03
N LYS A 417 -19.50 -3.68 -18.83
CA LYS A 417 -20.26 -3.30 -17.63
C LYS A 417 -20.23 -1.79 -17.38
N VAL A 418 -21.21 -1.29 -16.62
CA VAL A 418 -21.21 0.10 -16.15
C VAL A 418 -20.04 0.33 -15.18
N PHE A 419 -19.44 1.52 -15.25
CA PHE A 419 -18.22 1.86 -14.49
C PHE A 419 -18.31 1.57 -12.98
N PRO A 420 -19.42 1.85 -12.26
CA PRO A 420 -19.51 1.53 -10.83
C PRO A 420 -19.36 0.03 -10.52
N ALA A 421 -19.85 -0.85 -11.38
CA ALA A 421 -19.73 -2.30 -11.19
C ALA A 421 -18.27 -2.76 -11.27
N ALA A 422 -17.47 -2.15 -12.15
CA ALA A 422 -16.03 -2.41 -12.26
C ALA A 422 -15.29 -1.91 -11.01
N LEU A 423 -15.61 -0.70 -10.53
CA LEU A 423 -15.05 -0.15 -9.30
C LEU A 423 -15.36 -1.04 -8.09
N GLU A 424 -16.59 -1.53 -7.96
CA GLU A 424 -16.97 -2.35 -6.81
C GLU A 424 -16.34 -3.74 -6.86
N LYS A 425 -16.18 -4.33 -8.05
CA LYS A 425 -15.40 -5.57 -8.24
C LYS A 425 -13.95 -5.38 -7.79
N MET A 426 -13.32 -4.26 -8.18
CA MET A 426 -11.96 -3.90 -7.78
C MET A 426 -11.84 -3.65 -6.27
N LYS A 427 -12.73 -2.83 -5.69
CA LYS A 427 -12.78 -2.54 -4.26
C LYS A 427 -12.94 -3.82 -3.45
N ASN A 428 -13.88 -4.70 -3.80
CA ASN A 428 -14.09 -5.96 -3.11
C ASN A 428 -12.84 -6.85 -3.15
N ALA A 429 -12.19 -6.97 -4.31
CA ALA A 429 -10.96 -7.73 -4.43
C ALA A 429 -9.85 -7.19 -3.52
N ILE A 430 -9.64 -5.87 -3.52
CA ILE A 430 -8.63 -5.22 -2.68
C ILE A 430 -8.97 -5.33 -1.19
N LEU A 431 -10.23 -5.11 -0.80
CA LEU A 431 -10.66 -5.17 0.60
C LEU A 431 -10.44 -6.55 1.22
N THR A 432 -10.44 -7.63 0.44
CA THR A 432 -10.09 -8.95 0.99
C THR A 432 -8.64 -9.04 1.48
N GLU A 433 -7.74 -8.21 0.97
CA GLU A 433 -6.33 -8.15 1.43
C GLU A 433 -6.17 -7.38 2.75
N PHE A 434 -7.20 -6.64 3.18
CA PHE A 434 -7.23 -5.87 4.43
C PHE A 434 -8.16 -6.47 5.48
N CYS A 435 -9.30 -7.03 5.06
CA CYS A 435 -10.36 -7.51 5.95
C CYS A 435 -10.64 -9.01 5.81
N GLY A 436 -9.96 -9.70 4.90
CA GLY A 436 -10.12 -11.14 4.70
C GLY A 436 -9.51 -11.98 5.81
N LYS A 437 -9.62 -13.31 5.66
CA LYS A 437 -9.07 -14.29 6.60
C LYS A 437 -7.56 -14.13 6.82
N LEU A 438 -6.85 -13.78 5.74
CA LEU A 438 -5.41 -13.51 5.75
C LEU A 438 -5.22 -12.08 5.22
N PRO A 439 -5.26 -11.07 6.10
CA PRO A 439 -5.21 -9.67 5.69
C PRO A 439 -3.76 -9.29 5.35
N THR A 440 -3.26 -9.82 4.23
CA THR A 440 -1.86 -9.71 3.77
C THR A 440 -1.33 -8.28 3.80
N MET A 441 -2.13 -7.30 3.42
CA MET A 441 -1.71 -5.89 3.44
C MET A 441 -1.55 -5.33 4.86
N ARG A 442 -2.31 -5.82 5.83
CA ARG A 442 -2.20 -5.39 7.22
C ARG A 442 -1.09 -6.09 7.99
N ILE A 443 -0.41 -7.09 7.42
CA ILE A 443 0.64 -7.80 8.16
C ILE A 443 1.81 -6.86 8.42
N ASN A 444 2.18 -6.73 9.70
CA ASN A 444 3.43 -6.12 10.11
C ASN A 444 4.57 -7.12 9.92
N TYR A 445 5.10 -7.14 8.70
CA TYR A 445 6.20 -8.03 8.33
C TYR A 445 7.48 -7.83 9.16
N PHE A 446 7.73 -6.63 9.70
CA PHE A 446 8.83 -6.42 10.66
C PHE A 446 8.61 -7.24 11.95
N SER A 447 7.36 -7.28 12.43
CA SER A 447 6.99 -8.08 13.61
C SER A 447 7.13 -9.58 13.35
N ILE A 448 6.72 -10.06 12.17
CA ILE A 448 6.92 -11.45 11.75
C ILE A 448 8.41 -11.81 11.67
N PHE A 449 9.21 -10.95 11.05
CA PHE A 449 10.66 -11.13 10.98
C PHE A 449 11.27 -11.23 12.39
N MET A 450 10.91 -10.31 13.29
CA MET A 450 11.41 -10.30 14.66
C MET A 450 10.97 -11.54 15.44
N PHE A 451 9.72 -12.00 15.26
CA PHE A 451 9.24 -13.25 15.85
C PHE A 451 10.10 -14.45 15.43
N CYS A 452 10.30 -14.65 14.12
CA CYS A 452 11.12 -15.76 13.62
C CYS A 452 12.58 -15.65 14.08
N ARG A 453 13.14 -14.44 14.12
CA ARG A 453 14.49 -14.18 14.64
C ARG A 453 14.61 -14.58 16.12
N HIS A 454 13.63 -14.21 16.96
CA HIS A 454 13.63 -14.61 18.36
C HIS A 454 13.51 -16.12 18.53
N LEU A 455 12.63 -16.78 17.75
CA LEU A 455 12.51 -18.24 17.76
C LEU A 455 13.84 -18.92 17.41
N LEU A 456 14.53 -18.43 16.37
CA LEU A 456 15.88 -18.90 16.02
C LEU A 456 16.91 -18.65 17.13
N HIS A 457 16.88 -17.48 17.77
CA HIS A 457 17.75 -17.21 18.91
C HIS A 457 17.52 -18.21 20.05
N HIS A 458 16.27 -18.51 20.39
CA HIS A 458 15.92 -19.52 21.40
C HIS A 458 16.36 -20.93 20.99
N LEU A 459 16.17 -21.30 19.73
CA LEU A 459 16.66 -22.57 19.19
C LEU A 459 18.18 -22.66 19.32
N GLY A 460 18.91 -21.63 18.89
CA GLY A 460 20.36 -21.56 19.01
C GLY A 460 20.83 -21.70 20.46
N LYS A 461 20.16 -21.03 21.40
CA LYS A 461 20.44 -21.14 22.85
C LYS A 461 20.28 -22.57 23.38
N ARG A 462 19.16 -23.24 23.06
CA ARG A 462 18.91 -24.60 23.58
C ARG A 462 19.83 -25.64 22.94
N MET A 463 20.07 -25.54 21.63
CA MET A 463 20.97 -26.45 20.91
C MET A 463 22.42 -26.29 21.40
N HIS A 464 22.88 -25.05 21.59
CA HIS A 464 24.23 -24.80 22.07
C HIS A 464 24.46 -25.29 23.49
N ALA A 465 23.49 -25.08 24.40
CA ALA A 465 23.57 -25.57 25.77
C ALA A 465 23.62 -27.11 25.84
N GLN A 466 23.02 -27.80 24.87
CA GLN A 466 23.11 -29.25 24.76
C GLN A 466 24.51 -29.71 24.31
N GLU A 467 25.11 -29.04 23.33
CA GLU A 467 26.42 -29.42 22.78
C GLU A 467 27.58 -29.03 23.70
N LYS A 468 27.48 -27.89 24.39
CA LYS A 468 28.55 -27.32 25.22
C LYS A 468 28.01 -26.80 26.56
N PRO A 469 27.66 -27.68 27.50
CA PRO A 469 27.04 -27.28 28.77
C PRO A 469 27.90 -26.37 29.66
N ASN A 470 29.23 -26.34 29.46
CA ASN A 470 30.18 -25.59 30.29
C ASN A 470 30.87 -24.41 29.59
N ALA A 471 30.45 -24.03 28.37
CA ALA A 471 31.11 -22.96 27.63
C ALA A 471 30.60 -21.55 28.04
N THR A 472 31.49 -20.70 28.54
CA THR A 472 31.27 -19.27 28.89
C THR A 472 31.33 -18.31 27.69
N LEU A 473 31.09 -18.80 26.48
CA LEU A 473 31.12 -17.98 25.27
C LEU A 473 29.94 -16.98 25.24
N PRO A 474 30.07 -15.84 24.53
CA PRO A 474 28.94 -14.94 24.28
C PRO A 474 27.76 -15.74 23.72
N GLY A 475 26.58 -15.49 24.27
CA GLY A 475 25.38 -16.30 24.01
C GLY A 475 25.08 -16.43 22.50
N PRO A 476 24.56 -17.58 22.05
CA PRO A 476 24.36 -17.85 20.63
C PRO A 476 23.37 -16.86 20.01
N THR A 477 23.72 -16.34 18.85
CA THR A 477 22.90 -15.39 18.08
C THR A 477 21.79 -16.10 17.31
N ALA A 478 20.83 -15.35 16.75
CA ALA A 478 19.82 -15.92 15.84
C ALA A 478 20.46 -16.65 14.65
N GLN A 479 21.63 -16.18 14.18
CA GLN A 479 22.40 -16.82 13.12
C GLN A 479 22.90 -18.23 13.49
N VAL A 480 23.22 -18.48 14.77
CA VAL A 480 23.56 -19.83 15.24
C VAL A 480 22.35 -20.74 15.15
N GLY A 481 21.18 -20.26 15.59
CA GLY A 481 19.91 -20.96 15.44
C GLY A 481 19.56 -21.26 13.99
N TYR A 482 19.77 -20.30 13.09
CA TYR A 482 19.57 -20.47 11.65
C TYR A 482 20.40 -21.63 11.10
N ARG A 483 21.69 -21.73 11.47
CA ARG A 483 22.57 -22.82 11.04
C ARG A 483 22.10 -24.17 11.58
N TYR A 484 21.67 -24.24 12.84
CA TYR A 484 21.07 -25.46 13.37
C TYR A 484 19.81 -25.85 12.60
N ALA A 485 18.92 -24.89 12.30
CA ALA A 485 17.69 -25.16 11.56
C ALA A 485 17.95 -25.68 10.13
N ASP A 486 18.92 -25.10 9.40
CA ASP A 486 19.34 -25.58 8.07
C ASP A 486 19.86 -27.03 8.14
N VAL A 487 20.78 -27.31 9.08
CA VAL A 487 21.30 -28.68 9.28
C VAL A 487 20.19 -29.65 9.68
N MET A 488 19.24 -29.24 10.53
CA MET A 488 18.10 -30.07 10.89
C MET A 488 17.21 -30.43 9.70
N LEU A 489 17.02 -29.53 8.73
CA LEU A 489 16.28 -29.86 7.51
C LEU A 489 16.99 -30.94 6.68
N GLU A 490 18.33 -30.90 6.61
CA GLU A 490 19.12 -31.94 5.95
C GLU A 490 19.02 -33.28 6.68
N ASP A 491 19.21 -33.25 8.00
CA ASP A 491 19.17 -34.44 8.85
C ASP A 491 17.78 -35.09 8.83
N ILE A 492 16.69 -34.32 8.86
CA ILE A 492 15.32 -34.84 8.71
C ILE A 492 15.20 -35.59 7.38
N VAL A 493 15.65 -35.00 6.28
CA VAL A 493 15.58 -35.64 4.96
C VAL A 493 16.41 -36.92 4.96
N MET A 494 17.60 -36.93 5.54
CA MET A 494 18.44 -38.13 5.66
C MET A 494 17.74 -39.24 6.46
N HIS A 495 17.16 -38.92 7.62
CA HIS A 495 16.44 -39.88 8.45
C HIS A 495 15.20 -40.44 7.74
N LEU A 496 14.51 -39.64 6.94
CA LEU A 496 13.34 -40.10 6.17
C LEU A 496 13.71 -41.05 5.03
N HIS A 497 14.90 -40.92 4.45
CA HIS A 497 15.36 -41.79 3.35
C HIS A 497 15.95 -43.12 3.85
N ASP A 498 16.39 -43.19 5.11
CA ASP A 498 16.92 -44.40 5.74
C ASP A 498 15.85 -45.07 6.63
N PRO A 499 15.34 -46.26 6.28
CA PRO A 499 14.30 -46.93 7.07
C PRO A 499 14.68 -47.24 8.53
N GLY A 500 15.98 -47.45 8.80
CA GLY A 500 16.49 -47.69 10.15
C GLY A 500 16.51 -46.42 10.97
N LEU A 501 17.05 -45.32 10.41
CA LEU A 501 17.09 -44.02 11.08
C LEU A 501 15.70 -43.41 11.26
N SER A 502 14.80 -43.62 10.31
CA SER A 502 13.40 -43.18 10.40
C SER A 502 12.72 -43.67 11.68
N ARG A 503 12.93 -44.94 12.05
CA ARG A 503 12.39 -45.53 13.30
C ARG A 503 12.98 -44.92 14.56
N LEU A 504 14.18 -44.33 14.46
CA LEU A 504 14.88 -43.69 15.57
C LEU A 504 14.53 -42.20 15.73
N MET A 505 13.80 -41.58 14.79
CA MET A 505 13.46 -40.16 14.84
C MET A 505 12.73 -39.75 16.14
N LYS A 506 11.83 -40.59 16.66
CA LYS A 506 11.15 -40.33 17.94
C LYS A 506 12.08 -40.24 19.16
N TYR A 507 13.29 -40.78 19.05
CA TYR A 507 14.32 -40.73 20.10
C TYR A 507 15.37 -39.65 19.84
N TRP A 508 15.32 -38.99 18.68
CA TRP A 508 16.31 -37.98 18.30
C TRP A 508 16.18 -36.74 19.18
N ARG A 509 17.18 -36.53 20.05
CA ARG A 509 17.14 -35.49 21.10
C ARG A 509 17.03 -34.07 20.53
N GLN A 510 17.74 -33.79 19.45
CA GLN A 510 17.71 -32.50 18.76
C GLN A 510 16.31 -32.18 18.27
N LEU A 511 15.61 -33.18 17.71
CA LEU A 511 14.24 -33.02 17.24
C LEU A 511 13.28 -32.67 18.38
N LYS A 512 13.45 -33.27 19.56
CA LYS A 512 12.65 -32.94 20.76
C LYS A 512 12.88 -31.49 21.20
N ILE A 513 14.12 -31.01 21.15
CA ILE A 513 14.44 -29.62 21.48
C ILE A 513 13.76 -28.68 20.49
N VAL A 514 13.90 -28.93 19.19
CA VAL A 514 13.27 -28.09 18.15
C VAL A 514 11.75 -28.02 18.38
N ARG A 515 11.09 -29.16 18.62
CA ARG A 515 9.64 -29.20 18.90
C ARG A 515 9.27 -28.38 20.12
N SER A 516 9.98 -28.57 21.24
CA SER A 516 9.74 -27.79 22.45
C SER A 516 9.88 -26.29 22.21
N VAL A 517 10.78 -25.85 21.32
CA VAL A 517 10.91 -24.42 21.00
C VAL A 517 9.67 -23.91 20.26
N PHE A 518 9.13 -24.67 19.31
CA PHE A 518 7.87 -24.30 18.65
C PHE A 518 6.69 -24.33 19.62
N GLU A 519 6.58 -25.36 20.45
CA GLU A 519 5.51 -25.50 21.44
C GLU A 519 5.57 -24.39 22.50
N ASP A 520 6.75 -24.01 22.98
CA ASP A 520 6.89 -22.97 24.00
C ASP A 520 6.72 -21.55 23.45
N PHE A 521 7.12 -21.31 22.18
CA PHE A 521 7.25 -19.96 21.65
C PHE A 521 6.14 -19.55 20.68
N ALA A 522 5.55 -20.52 19.96
CA ALA A 522 4.52 -20.23 18.96
C ALA A 522 3.11 -20.60 19.44
N THR A 523 2.98 -21.44 20.47
CA THR A 523 1.66 -21.78 21.02
C THR A 523 1.07 -20.57 21.75
N GLY A 524 -0.06 -20.08 21.24
CA GLY A 524 -0.79 -18.94 21.81
C GLY A 524 -0.62 -17.64 21.02
N SER A 525 0.42 -17.52 20.20
CA SER A 525 0.56 -16.41 19.26
C SER A 525 -0.54 -16.46 18.20
N LYS A 526 -0.99 -15.29 17.76
CA LYS A 526 -2.03 -15.16 16.72
C LYS A 526 -1.58 -14.18 15.65
N LEU A 527 -1.96 -14.43 14.40
CA LEU A 527 -1.66 -13.50 13.31
C LEU A 527 -2.17 -12.08 13.60
N ALA A 528 -3.33 -11.96 14.28
CA ALA A 528 -3.92 -10.69 14.69
C ALA A 528 -2.99 -9.81 15.54
N GLU A 529 -2.07 -10.39 16.32
CA GLU A 529 -1.09 -9.66 17.13
C GLU A 529 0.04 -9.03 16.30
N HIS A 530 0.16 -9.47 15.05
CA HIS A 530 1.15 -9.01 14.08
C HIS A 530 0.52 -8.20 12.94
N LEU A 531 -0.70 -7.67 13.13
CA LEU A 531 -1.32 -6.77 12.16
C LEU A 531 -1.09 -5.30 12.55
N TRP A 532 -0.99 -4.44 11.54
CA TRP A 532 -1.12 -3.00 11.70
C TRP A 532 -2.54 -2.64 12.12
N ASP A 533 -2.64 -1.69 13.05
CA ASP A 533 -3.90 -1.05 13.44
C ASP A 533 -4.14 0.14 12.51
N ILE A 534 -4.69 -0.15 11.33
CA ILE A 534 -5.00 0.83 10.27
C ILE A 534 -6.47 0.85 9.91
#